data_AF-A0A0R3MGE1-F1
#
_entry.id   AF-A0A0R3MGE1-F1
#
_cell.length_a   1.000
_cell.length_b   1.000
_cell.length_c   1.000
_cell.angle_alpha   90.00
_cell.angle_beta   90.00
_cell.angle_gamma   90.00
#
_symmetry.space_group_name_H-M   'P 1'
#
loop_
_entity.id
_entity.type
_entity.pdbx_description
1 polymer ?
#
loop_
_entity_poly.entity_id
_entity_poly.type
_entity_poly.pdbx_seq_one_letter_code
_entity_poly.pdbx_strand_id
1 'polypeptide(L)' 'MDKRKVEERPQRDLHSEALAALEKARAMPHGPARSEALKRAGLLQNAADMQGLTFAKRGRPPKT' A
#
# COMPACT_ATOMS: atom_id res chain seq x y z
N MET A 1 -5.91 -27.51 -2.24
CA MET A 1 -6.10 -26.57 -1.11
C MET A 1 -4.78 -25.88 -0.88
N ASP A 2 -4.42 -24.97 -1.78
CA ASP A 2 -3.12 -24.31 -1.77
C ASP A 2 -3.11 -23.22 -0.71
N LYS A 3 -2.41 -23.51 0.38
CA LYS A 3 -2.14 -22.56 1.46
C LYS A 3 -1.26 -21.45 0.87
N ARG A 4 -1.90 -20.43 0.29
CA ARG A 4 -1.27 -19.15 -0.02
C ARG A 4 -0.76 -18.62 1.31
N LYS A 5 0.55 -18.74 1.48
CA LYS A 5 1.35 -18.11 2.52
C LYS A 5 1.01 -16.62 2.45
N VAL A 6 0.03 -16.19 3.24
CA VAL A 6 -0.18 -14.79 3.56
C VAL A 6 0.98 -14.49 4.50
N GLU A 7 2.16 -14.33 3.90
CA GLU A 7 3.26 -13.68 4.58
C GLU A 7 2.70 -12.30 4.90
N GLU A 8 2.38 -12.09 6.18
CA GLU A 8 2.24 -10.80 6.80
C GLU A 8 3.56 -10.07 6.54
N ARG A 9 3.71 -9.53 5.31
CA ARG A 9 4.77 -8.58 5.03
C ARG A 9 4.56 -7.50 6.07
N PRO A 10 5.52 -7.29 6.98
CA PRO A 10 5.30 -6.39 8.10
C PRO A 10 4.90 -5.06 7.47
N GLN A 11 3.75 -4.54 7.88
CA GLN A 11 3.04 -3.45 7.23
C GLN A 11 3.90 -2.20 6.92
N ARG A 12 5.03 -2.05 7.62
CA ARG A 12 6.08 -1.06 7.39
C ARG A 12 6.79 -1.21 6.03
N ASP A 13 6.92 -2.43 5.52
CA ASP A 13 7.63 -2.73 4.28
C ASP A 13 6.85 -2.23 3.06
N LEU A 14 5.52 -2.34 3.06
CA LEU A 14 4.70 -1.87 1.93
C LEU A 14 4.62 -0.34 1.87
N HIS A 15 4.56 0.33 3.03
CA HIS A 15 4.58 1.79 3.05
C HIS A 15 5.94 2.35 2.63
N SER A 16 7.04 1.74 3.09
CA SER A 16 8.40 2.12 2.67
C SER A 16 8.64 1.83 1.18
N GLU A 17 8.14 0.72 0.65
CA GLU A 17 8.20 0.38 -0.78
C GLU A 17 7.39 1.39 -1.63
N ALA A 18 6.22 1.81 -1.15
CA ALA A 18 5.42 2.85 -1.81
C ALA A 18 6.15 4.19 -1.87
N LEU A 19 6.78 4.62 -0.77
CA LEU A 19 7.57 5.85 -0.72
C LEU A 19 8.77 5.79 -1.66
N ALA A 20 9.51 4.67 -1.66
CA ALA A 20 10.64 4.47 -2.57
C ALA A 20 10.22 4.46 -4.04
N ALA A 21 9.08 3.84 -4.37
CA ALA A 21 8.51 3.86 -5.72
C ALA A 21 8.10 5.27 -6.16
N LEU A 22 7.55 6.06 -5.24
CA LEU A 22 7.14 7.44 -5.47
C LEU A 22 8.34 8.36 -5.69
N GLU A 23 9.40 8.21 -4.91
CA GLU A 23 10.65 8.96 -5.08
C GLU A 23 11.30 8.66 -6.43
N LYS A 24 11.38 7.37 -6.83
CA LYS A 24 11.83 6.97 -8.17
C LYS A 24 10.98 7.60 -9.27
N ALA A 25 9.65 7.59 -9.13
CA ALA A 25 8.76 8.22 -10.09
C ALA A 25 8.95 9.74 -10.18
N ARG A 26 9.26 10.41 -9.06
CA ARG A 26 9.55 11.85 -9.05
C ARG A 26 10.88 12.20 -9.71
N ALA A 27 11.90 11.34 -9.57
CA ALA A 27 13.19 11.50 -10.22
C ALA A 27 13.14 11.31 -11.75
N MET A 28 12.10 10.64 -12.27
CA MET A 28 11.92 10.46 -13.71
C MET A 28 11.48 11.76 -14.39
N PRO A 29 11.94 12.02 -15.64
CA PRO A 29 11.44 13.12 -16.44
C PRO A 29 9.95 12.95 -16.76
N HIS A 30 9.27 14.06 -17.04
CA HIS A 30 7.87 14.05 -17.41
C HIS A 30 7.65 13.19 -18.66
N GLY A 31 6.77 12.19 -18.56
CA GLY A 31 6.49 11.27 -19.66
C GLY A 31 5.61 10.09 -19.26
N PRO A 32 5.27 9.22 -20.21
CA PRO A 32 4.41 8.05 -19.97
C PRO A 32 5.01 7.09 -18.93
N ALA A 33 6.33 6.90 -18.96
CA ALA A 33 7.04 6.07 -17.99
C ALA A 33 6.90 6.58 -16.54
N ARG A 34 6.89 7.91 -16.35
CA ARG A 34 6.64 8.54 -15.04
C ARG A 34 5.20 8.32 -14.58
N SER A 35 4.22 8.45 -15.48
CA SER A 35 2.82 8.21 -15.16
C SER A 35 2.56 6.77 -14.72
N GLU A 36 3.19 5.80 -15.39
CA GLU A 36 3.11 4.40 -14.99
C GLU A 36 3.78 4.14 -13.63
N ALA A 37 4.94 4.75 -13.38
CA ALA A 37 5.63 4.64 -12.10
C ALA A 37 4.80 5.24 -10.94
N LEU A 38 4.17 6.40 -11.16
CA LEU A 38 3.24 7.01 -10.19
C LEU A 38 2.01 6.14 -9.94
N LYS A 39 1.46 5.51 -10.99
CA LYS A 39 0.34 4.58 -10.86
C LYS A 39 0.71 3.38 -10.00
N ARG A 40 1.92 2.81 -10.19
CA ARG A 40 2.42 1.70 -9.36
C ARG A 40 2.62 2.13 -7.91
N ALA A 41 3.18 3.32 -7.67
CA ALA A 41 3.33 3.86 -6.32
C ALA A 41 1.99 4.03 -5.60
N GLY A 42 0.95 4.55 -6.29
CA GLY A 42 -0.39 4.70 -5.73
C GLY A 42 -1.07 3.36 -5.40
N LEU A 43 -0.83 2.31 -6.21
CA LEU A 43 -1.33 0.96 -5.91
C LEU A 43 -0.69 0.37 -4.65
N LEU A 44 0.62 0.59 -4.46
CA LEU A 44 1.34 0.16 -3.27
C LEU A 44 0.86 0.89 -2.02
N GLN A 45 0.60 2.20 -2.14
CA GLN A 45 0.02 2.98 -1.05
C GLN A 45 -1.39 2.49 -0.68
N ASN A 46 -2.25 2.25 -1.66
CA ASN A 46 -3.58 1.68 -1.41
C ASN A 46 -3.50 0.30 -0.75
N ALA A 47 -2.53 -0.54 -1.12
CA ALA A 47 -2.31 -1.82 -0.48
C ALA A 47 -1.89 -1.67 1.00
N ALA A 48 -0.99 -0.72 1.29
CA ALA A 48 -0.57 -0.39 2.66
C ALA A 48 -1.74 0.20 3.49
N ASP A 49 -2.54 1.09 2.89
CA ASP A 49 -3.69 1.72 3.54
C ASP A 49 -4.80 0.70 3.82
N MET A 50 -5.08 -0.20 2.88
CA MET A 50 -6.04 -1.30 3.07
C MET A 50 -5.63 -2.20 4.22
N GLN A 51 -4.34 -2.50 4.37
CA GLN A 51 -3.85 -3.25 5.54
C GLN A 51 -4.07 -2.46 6.85
N GLY A 52 -3.88 -1.13 6.84
CA GLY A 52 -4.13 -0.26 8.01
C GLY A 52 -5.61 -0.15 8.38
N LEU A 53 -6.49 -0.16 7.39
CA LEU A 53 -7.93 -0.03 7.57
C LEU A 53 -8.58 -1.31 8.10
N THR A 54 -7.96 -2.48 7.91
CA THR A 54 -8.49 -3.75 8.46
C THR A 54 -8.52 -3.78 9.99
N PHE A 55 -7.74 -2.92 10.66
CA PHE A 55 -7.59 -2.95 12.13
C PHE A 55 -8.21 -1.78 12.88
N ALA A 56 -8.80 -0.79 12.19
CA ALA A 56 -9.71 0.13 12.86
C ALA A 56 -10.96 -0.66 13.24
N LYS A 57 -10.95 -1.28 14.44
CA LYS A 57 -12.14 -1.80 15.12
C LYS A 57 -13.12 -0.64 15.15
N ARG A 58 -13.97 -0.54 14.12
CA ARG A 58 -15.12 0.37 14.12
C ARG A 58 -15.80 0.07 15.43
N GLY A 59 -15.73 1.04 16.34
CA GLY A 59 -16.29 0.95 17.67
C GLY A 59 -17.77 0.69 17.51
N ARG A 60 -18.14 -0.58 17.41
CA ARG A 60 -19.51 -1.01 17.58
C ARG A 60 -19.78 -0.57 19.02
N PRO A 61 -20.62 0.46 19.25
CA PRO A 61 -20.95 0.81 20.62
C PRO A 61 -21.52 -0.46 21.24
N PRO A 62 -21.14 -0.81 22.48
CA PRO A 62 -21.77 -1.93 23.15
C PRO A 62 -23.28 -1.68 23.14
N LYS A 63 -24.06 -2.67 22.70
CA LYS A 63 -25.51 -2.61 22.83
C LYS A 63 -25.81 -2.63 24.34
N THR A 64 -26.36 -1.53 24.86
CA THR A 64 -27.17 -1.55 26.09
C THR A 64 -28.43 -2.35 25.87
#